data_AF-D8SXK3-F1
#
_entry.id   AF-D8SXK3-F1
#
_cell.length_a   1.000
_cell.length_b   1.000
_cell.length_c   1.000
_cell.angle_alpha   90.00
_cell.angle_beta   90.00
_cell.angle_gamma   90.00
#
_symmetry.space_group_name_H-M   'P 1'
#
loop_
_entity.id
_entity.type
_entity.pdbx_description
1 polymer ?
#
loop_
_entity_poly.entity_id
_entity_poly.type
_entity_poly.pdbx_seq_one_letter_code
_entity_poly.pdbx_strand_id
1 'polypeptide(L)'
;MKVNLLYKKPDGTVLFLEAKKDFVDLLMSFLVLPVGSVIKLLRTVDSGMETGATRLFESIEKMDQSSMEVSKSVLTNPAPDTFAFHGGKMLTIENSQSTTSPVYYKCGYSSCYNARADNASFSCHQNYGYQPVQLTMLPNEENSTKTAGYVKENVIFMITDELEVYPTSTIKSIVLLNKLKVKAMADLESIEALSLLKASLVSKTVLNDVFKSYVSQRSF
;
A
#
# COMPACT_ATOMS: atom_id res chain seq x y z
N MET A 1 14.27 -4.70 -3.29
CA MET A 1 14.60 -4.38 -1.87
C MET A 1 15.26 -5.60 -1.25
N LYS A 2 16.32 -5.46 -0.44
CA LYS A 2 17.03 -6.62 0.14
C LYS A 2 16.43 -7.04 1.47
N VAL A 3 16.16 -8.34 1.61
CA VAL A 3 15.67 -8.97 2.86
C VAL A 3 16.50 -10.19 3.21
N ASN A 4 16.56 -10.52 4.50
CA ASN A 4 17.22 -11.72 5.02
C ASN A 4 16.16 -12.74 5.48
N LEU A 5 16.19 -13.95 4.93
CA LEU A 5 15.30 -15.03 5.37
C LEU A 5 15.98 -15.91 6.42
N LEU A 6 15.27 -16.16 7.52
CA LEU A 6 15.63 -17.14 8.55
C LEU A 6 14.72 -18.35 8.38
N TYR A 7 15.29 -19.52 8.11
CA TYR A 7 14.52 -20.72 7.78
C TYR A 7 15.10 -21.99 8.41
N LYS A 8 14.27 -23.02 8.48
CA LYS A 8 14.67 -24.38 8.87
C LYS A 8 15.24 -25.10 7.64
N LYS A 9 16.50 -25.54 7.71
CA LYS A 9 17.13 -26.30 6.61
C LYS A 9 16.41 -27.60 6.20
N PRO A 10 15.87 -28.41 7.12
CA PRO A 10 15.32 -29.71 6.74
C PRO A 10 14.15 -29.63 5.75
N ASP A 11 13.31 -28.61 5.88
CA ASP A 11 12.05 -28.48 5.14
C ASP A 11 11.93 -27.13 4.41
N GLY A 12 12.95 -26.27 4.50
CA GLY A 12 12.98 -24.94 3.90
C GLY A 12 11.99 -23.95 4.52
N THR A 13 11.37 -24.31 5.65
CA THR A 13 10.30 -23.50 6.26
C THR A 13 10.86 -22.17 6.76
N VAL A 14 10.37 -21.07 6.22
CA VAL A 14 10.69 -19.70 6.64
C VAL A 14 10.06 -19.47 8.00
N LEU A 15 10.88 -19.06 8.96
CA LEU A 15 10.42 -18.73 10.32
C LEU A 15 10.26 -17.22 10.47
N PHE A 16 11.24 -16.48 9.96
CA PHE A 16 11.27 -15.03 10.06
C PHE A 16 11.91 -14.40 8.82
N LEU A 17 11.50 -13.18 8.55
CA LEU A 17 12.14 -12.29 7.59
C LEU A 17 12.69 -11.09 8.36
N GLU A 18 13.99 -10.83 8.20
CA GLU A 18 14.61 -9.63 8.73
C GLU A 18 14.75 -8.60 7.61
N ALA A 19 14.27 -7.39 7.86
CA ALA A 19 14.29 -6.31 6.89
C ALA A 19 14.48 -4.93 7.52
N LYS A 20 14.90 -4.00 6.67
CA LYS A 20 15.02 -2.58 7.01
C LYS A 20 13.74 -1.82 6.59
N LYS A 21 13.75 -0.54 6.89
CA LYS A 21 12.71 0.45 6.60
C LYS A 21 11.98 0.23 5.27
N ASP A 22 12.68 0.18 4.14
CA ASP A 22 12.07 0.10 2.80
C ASP A 22 11.02 -1.02 2.64
N PHE A 23 11.34 -2.22 3.12
CA PHE A 23 10.43 -3.37 3.03
C PHE A 23 9.28 -3.27 4.03
N VAL A 24 9.56 -2.75 5.22
CA VAL A 24 8.55 -2.59 6.28
C VAL A 24 7.56 -1.51 5.87
N ASP A 25 8.03 -0.42 5.28
CA ASP A 25 7.16 0.61 4.73
C ASP A 25 6.30 0.07 3.58
N LEU A 26 6.86 -0.78 2.71
CA LEU A 26 6.10 -1.49 1.69
C LEU A 26 4.98 -2.34 2.31
N LEU A 27 5.28 -3.15 3.32
CA LEU A 27 4.27 -3.95 4.02
C LEU A 27 3.19 -3.08 4.67
N MET A 28 3.59 -2.04 5.39
CA MET A 28 2.65 -1.12 6.04
C MET A 28 1.80 -0.35 5.03
N SER A 29 2.34 -0.10 3.83
CA SER A 29 1.58 0.55 2.75
C SER A 29 0.38 -0.28 2.28
N PHE A 30 0.36 -1.60 2.51
CA PHE A 30 -0.79 -2.44 2.17
C PHE A 30 -2.06 -1.99 2.88
N LEU A 31 -1.93 -1.42 4.08
CA LEU A 31 -3.05 -0.95 4.91
C LEU A 31 -3.68 0.35 4.40
N VAL A 32 -2.98 1.11 3.56
CA VAL A 32 -3.49 2.38 2.99
C VAL A 32 -4.03 2.22 1.57
N LEU A 33 -3.90 1.03 0.97
CA LEU A 33 -4.43 0.75 -0.35
C LEU A 33 -5.94 0.50 -0.27
N PRO A 34 -6.77 1.23 -1.03
CA PRO A 34 -8.18 0.94 -1.06
C PRO A 34 -8.44 -0.42 -1.73
N VAL A 35 -9.39 -1.18 -1.19
CA VAL A 35 -9.67 -2.56 -1.61
C VAL A 35 -9.91 -2.70 -3.12
N GLY A 36 -10.59 -1.74 -3.75
CA GLY A 36 -10.80 -1.72 -5.20
C GLY A 36 -9.50 -1.72 -5.99
N SER A 37 -8.53 -0.89 -5.58
CA SER A 37 -7.22 -0.81 -6.22
C SER A 37 -6.38 -2.06 -5.97
N VAL A 38 -6.47 -2.64 -4.77
CA VAL A 38 -5.84 -3.92 -4.46
C VAL A 38 -6.37 -5.03 -5.38
N ILE A 39 -7.69 -5.18 -5.50
CA ILE A 39 -8.29 -6.20 -6.37
C ILE A 39 -7.89 -5.98 -7.82
N LYS A 40 -7.94 -4.74 -8.31
CA LYS A 40 -7.52 -4.39 -9.67
C LYS A 40 -6.05 -4.76 -9.91
N LEU A 41 -5.16 -4.43 -8.98
CA LEU A 41 -3.75 -4.78 -9.04
C LEU A 41 -3.54 -6.30 -9.06
N LEU A 42 -4.13 -7.04 -8.14
CA LEU A 42 -3.91 -8.48 -8.00
C LEU A 42 -4.38 -9.25 -9.22
N ARG A 43 -5.47 -8.83 -9.87
CA ARG A 43 -5.95 -9.44 -11.13
C ARG A 43 -4.96 -9.34 -12.30
N THR A 44 -3.99 -8.41 -12.25
CA THR A 44 -2.95 -8.31 -13.30
C THR A 44 -1.88 -9.39 -13.19
N VAL A 45 -1.69 -9.96 -11.99
CA VAL A 45 -0.64 -10.96 -11.71
C VAL A 45 -1.24 -12.35 -11.50
N ASP A 46 -2.49 -12.42 -11.01
CA ASP A 46 -3.16 -13.68 -10.75
C ASP A 46 -4.68 -13.54 -10.89
N SER A 47 -5.24 -14.16 -11.93
CA SER A 47 -6.68 -14.19 -12.18
C SER A 47 -7.44 -15.21 -11.30
N GLY A 48 -6.74 -16.03 -10.51
CA GLY A 48 -7.31 -17.13 -9.72
C GLY A 48 -7.76 -16.75 -8.30
N MET A 49 -7.68 -15.47 -7.90
CA MET A 49 -8.18 -15.02 -6.60
C MET A 49 -9.71 -14.88 -6.61
N GLU A 50 -10.41 -15.97 -6.30
CA GLU A 50 -11.87 -15.96 -6.13
C GLU A 50 -12.26 -15.74 -4.66
N THR A 51 -12.48 -14.50 -4.28
CA THR A 51 -13.01 -14.11 -2.97
C THR A 51 -14.35 -13.40 -3.13
N GLY A 52 -15.09 -13.23 -2.04
CA GLY A 52 -16.31 -12.41 -2.07
C GLY A 52 -16.05 -10.99 -2.56
N ALA A 53 -14.89 -10.41 -2.21
CA ALA A 53 -14.50 -9.07 -2.64
C ALA A 53 -14.23 -8.99 -4.14
N THR A 54 -13.58 -9.98 -4.74
CA THR A 54 -13.34 -10.01 -6.20
C THR A 54 -14.64 -10.20 -6.99
N ARG A 55 -15.58 -11.03 -6.49
CA ARG A 55 -16.91 -11.16 -7.09
C ARG A 55 -17.74 -9.88 -7.00
N LEU A 56 -17.69 -9.17 -5.87
CA LEU A 56 -18.34 -7.86 -5.72
C LEU A 56 -17.74 -6.84 -6.68
N PHE A 57 -16.41 -6.80 -6.80
CA PHE A 57 -15.71 -5.93 -7.75
C PHE A 57 -16.16 -6.19 -9.19
N GLU A 58 -16.20 -7.44 -9.63
CA GLU A 58 -16.69 -7.81 -10.96
C GLU A 58 -18.17 -7.46 -11.17
N SER A 59 -18.99 -7.58 -10.12
CA SER A 59 -20.40 -7.18 -10.18
C SER A 59 -20.54 -5.68 -10.45
N ILE A 60 -19.70 -4.85 -9.82
CA ILE A 60 -19.67 -3.39 -10.07
C ILE A 60 -19.21 -3.10 -11.51
N GLU A 61 -18.20 -3.81 -12.01
CA GLU A 61 -17.76 -3.66 -13.41
C GLU A 61 -18.89 -3.96 -14.41
N LYS A 62 -19.66 -5.03 -14.15
CA LYS A 62 -20.77 -5.49 -15.01
C LYS A 62 -22.08 -4.69 -14.82
N MET A 63 -22.25 -3.98 -13.71
CA MET A 63 -23.46 -3.22 -13.40
C MET A 63 -23.71 -2.11 -14.43
N ASP A 64 -24.96 -1.76 -14.77
CA ASP A 64 -25.18 -0.63 -15.66
C ASP A 64 -24.87 0.72 -14.96
N GLN A 65 -24.31 1.69 -15.69
CA GLN A 65 -23.96 3.00 -15.11
C GLN A 65 -25.22 3.79 -14.71
N SER A 66 -26.38 3.56 -15.36
CA SER A 66 -27.65 4.19 -14.96
C SER A 66 -28.11 3.76 -13.57
N SER A 67 -27.61 2.62 -13.07
CA SER A 67 -27.90 2.10 -11.73
C SER A 67 -26.97 2.67 -10.65
N MET A 68 -26.06 3.58 -11.01
CA MET A 68 -25.06 4.14 -10.11
C MET A 68 -25.06 5.67 -10.14
N GLU A 69 -25.09 6.27 -8.95
CA GLU A 69 -24.99 7.73 -8.76
C GLU A 69 -23.58 8.29 -9.03
N VAL A 70 -22.56 7.41 -9.02
CA VAL A 70 -21.16 7.78 -9.23
C VAL A 70 -20.53 6.91 -10.32
N SER A 71 -19.43 7.38 -10.90
CA SER A 71 -18.67 6.56 -11.84
C SER A 71 -18.13 5.31 -11.14
N LYS A 72 -18.20 4.15 -11.82
CA LYS A 72 -17.63 2.89 -11.34
C LYS A 72 -16.16 3.02 -10.93
N SER A 73 -15.40 3.88 -11.60
CA SER A 73 -13.97 4.10 -11.34
C SER A 73 -13.67 4.56 -9.92
N VAL A 74 -14.63 5.21 -9.25
CA VAL A 74 -14.53 5.57 -7.83
C VAL A 74 -14.34 4.34 -6.94
N LEU A 75 -14.92 3.20 -7.33
CA LEU A 75 -14.83 1.93 -6.60
C LEU A 75 -13.82 0.97 -7.21
N THR A 76 -13.63 0.99 -8.53
CA THR A 76 -12.76 0.03 -9.23
C THR A 76 -11.33 0.53 -9.44
N ASN A 77 -11.09 1.83 -9.31
CA ASN A 77 -9.75 2.44 -9.38
C ASN A 77 -9.58 3.63 -8.39
N PRO A 78 -9.89 3.44 -7.10
CA PRO A 78 -9.71 4.49 -6.09
C PRO A 78 -8.22 4.82 -5.89
N ALA A 79 -7.87 6.10 -5.90
CA ALA A 79 -6.54 6.51 -5.49
C ALA A 79 -6.36 6.30 -3.97
N PRO A 80 -5.20 5.81 -3.50
CA PRO A 80 -4.89 5.79 -2.07
C PRO A 80 -4.82 7.23 -1.54
N ASP A 81 -5.11 7.38 -0.25
CA ASP A 81 -4.99 8.67 0.43
C ASP A 81 -3.53 9.13 0.44
N THR A 82 -3.25 10.22 -0.28
CA THR A 82 -1.91 10.80 -0.41
C THR A 82 -1.36 11.32 0.92
N PHE A 83 -2.21 11.61 1.90
CA PHE A 83 -1.79 12.02 3.24
C PHE A 83 -1.40 10.84 4.12
N ALA A 84 -2.10 9.72 4.00
CA ALA A 84 -1.76 8.48 4.72
C ALA A 84 -0.53 7.78 4.13
N PHE A 85 -0.19 8.07 2.87
CA PHE A 85 1.01 7.58 2.22
C PHE A 85 2.24 8.41 2.60
N HIS A 86 2.89 8.01 3.69
CA HIS A 86 4.12 8.63 4.15
C HIS A 86 5.36 8.00 3.49
N GLY A 87 5.48 8.00 2.17
CA GLY A 87 6.71 7.63 1.45
C GLY A 87 7.01 6.13 1.32
N GLY A 88 7.92 5.83 0.38
CA GLY A 88 8.24 4.48 -0.11
C GLY A 88 7.99 4.36 -1.62
N LYS A 89 8.62 3.38 -2.28
CA LYS A 89 8.26 3.04 -3.67
C LYS A 89 6.93 2.29 -3.61
N MET A 90 5.82 3.02 -3.79
CA MET A 90 4.49 2.42 -3.92
C MET A 90 4.57 1.30 -4.96
N LEU A 91 3.91 0.16 -4.71
CA LEU A 91 3.66 -0.82 -5.76
C LEU A 91 3.06 -0.05 -6.92
N THR A 92 3.83 0.12 -8.00
CA THR A 92 3.50 1.10 -9.04
C THR A 92 2.14 0.74 -9.62
N ILE A 93 1.09 1.38 -9.13
CA ILE A 93 -0.15 1.53 -9.88
C ILE A 93 0.27 2.54 -10.94
N GLU A 94 0.65 2.07 -12.12
CA GLU A 94 0.76 2.91 -13.32
C GLU A 94 -0.65 3.41 -13.68
N ASN A 95 -1.21 4.27 -12.83
CA ASN A 95 -2.24 5.24 -13.16
C ASN A 95 -2.45 6.18 -11.97
N SER A 96 -1.48 7.04 -11.72
CA SER A 96 -1.76 8.34 -11.10
C SER A 96 -0.85 9.41 -11.70
N GLN A 97 -1.03 9.65 -12.99
CA GLN A 97 -1.05 11.06 -13.41
C GLN A 97 -2.31 11.70 -12.84
N SER A 98 -2.31 12.00 -11.54
CA SER A 98 -3.16 13.05 -10.99
C SER A 98 -2.39 13.77 -9.89
N THR A 99 -1.28 14.41 -10.28
CA THR A 99 -0.75 15.58 -9.59
C THR A 99 -1.64 16.81 -9.80
N THR A 100 -2.95 16.63 -9.82
CA THR A 100 -3.90 17.73 -9.67
C THR A 100 -4.30 17.72 -8.21
N SER A 101 -3.68 18.61 -7.41
CA SER A 101 -4.23 18.98 -6.11
C SER A 101 -5.75 19.16 -6.26
N PRO A 102 -6.56 18.67 -5.31
CA PRO A 102 -8.01 18.82 -5.40
C PRO A 102 -8.32 20.29 -5.65
N VAL A 103 -8.96 20.58 -6.79
CA VAL A 103 -9.40 21.94 -7.12
C VAL A 103 -10.68 22.16 -6.33
N TYR A 104 -10.62 23.10 -5.40
CA TYR A 104 -11.80 23.49 -4.64
C TYR A 104 -12.54 24.58 -5.40
N TYR A 105 -13.86 24.59 -5.30
CA TYR A 105 -14.68 25.63 -5.91
C TYR A 105 -15.45 26.39 -4.83
N LYS A 106 -15.61 27.70 -5.04
CA LYS A 106 -16.49 28.58 -4.26
C LYS A 106 -17.36 29.43 -5.18
N CYS A 107 -18.43 30.03 -4.66
CA CYS A 107 -19.15 31.05 -5.41
C CYS A 107 -18.37 32.37 -5.38
N GLY A 108 -18.37 33.11 -6.48
CA GLY A 108 -17.77 34.44 -6.61
C GLY A 108 -18.49 35.55 -5.84
N TYR A 109 -19.06 35.24 -4.67
CA TYR A 109 -19.70 36.21 -3.77
C TYR A 109 -18.73 36.57 -2.63
N SER A 110 -18.63 37.86 -2.31
CA SER A 110 -17.62 38.41 -1.38
C SER A 110 -17.69 37.84 0.04
N SER A 111 -18.85 37.35 0.48
CA SER A 111 -19.04 36.73 1.79
C SER A 111 -19.12 35.20 1.77
N CYS A 112 -18.78 34.56 0.65
CA CYS A 112 -18.76 33.10 0.54
C CYS A 112 -17.41 32.54 0.99
N TYR A 113 -17.37 32.00 2.21
CA TYR A 113 -16.18 31.37 2.79
C TYR A 113 -16.16 29.84 2.65
N ASN A 114 -17.24 29.25 2.14
CA ASN A 114 -17.33 27.81 1.97
C ASN A 114 -16.70 27.42 0.63
N ALA A 115 -15.70 26.53 0.69
CA ALA A 115 -15.11 25.89 -0.48
C ALA A 115 -15.39 24.38 -0.40
N ARG A 116 -15.74 23.76 -1.53
CA ARG A 116 -15.94 22.30 -1.61
C ARG A 116 -15.05 21.68 -2.67
N ALA A 117 -14.61 20.45 -2.39
CA ALA A 117 -13.89 19.64 -3.36
C ALA A 117 -14.86 19.17 -4.44
N ASP A 118 -14.44 19.32 -5.70
CA ASP A 118 -15.14 18.84 -6.89
C ASP A 118 -16.45 19.58 -7.26
N ASN A 119 -16.81 19.54 -8.55
CA ASN A 119 -17.92 20.32 -9.14
C ASN A 119 -19.32 19.71 -8.88
N ALA A 120 -19.38 18.48 -8.37
CA ALA A 120 -20.55 17.61 -8.58
C ALA A 120 -21.84 17.95 -7.82
N SER A 121 -21.92 18.99 -6.96
CA SER A 121 -23.15 19.25 -6.20
C SER A 121 -23.32 20.67 -5.65
N PHE A 122 -22.56 21.65 -6.16
CA PHE A 122 -22.63 23.03 -5.66
C PHE A 122 -23.39 23.91 -6.65
N SER A 123 -24.48 24.54 -6.22
CA SER A 123 -25.25 25.49 -7.03
C SER A 123 -25.03 26.91 -6.49
N CYS A 124 -24.44 27.78 -7.31
CA CYS A 124 -24.36 29.20 -6.97
C CYS A 124 -25.67 29.91 -7.29
N HIS A 125 -25.94 31.00 -6.58
CA HIS A 125 -27.03 31.91 -6.95
C HIS A 125 -26.80 32.44 -8.38
N GLN A 126 -27.87 32.66 -9.15
CA GLN A 126 -27.82 32.97 -10.59
C GLN A 126 -26.93 34.15 -10.99
N ASN A 127 -26.57 35.02 -10.04
CA ASN A 127 -25.76 36.21 -10.27
C ASN A 127 -24.26 35.97 -10.02
N TYR A 128 -23.85 34.77 -9.57
CA TYR A 128 -22.45 34.47 -9.23
C TYR A 128 -21.99 33.20 -9.96
N GLY A 129 -20.82 33.31 -10.60
CA GLY A 129 -20.13 32.17 -11.19
C GLY A 129 -19.28 31.40 -10.18
N TYR A 130 -18.82 30.23 -10.60
CA TYR A 130 -17.85 29.42 -9.88
C TYR A 130 -16.45 30.04 -9.96
N GLN A 131 -15.72 30.03 -8.85
CA GLN A 131 -14.32 30.42 -8.79
C GLN A 131 -13.46 29.26 -8.26
N PRO A 132 -12.37 28.88 -8.95
CA PRO A 132 -11.44 27.90 -8.42
C PRO A 132 -10.64 28.49 -7.25
N VAL A 133 -10.41 27.68 -6.23
CA VAL A 133 -9.61 27.99 -5.05
C VAL A 133 -8.47 26.97 -5.00
N GLN A 134 -7.25 27.45 -5.14
CA GLN A 134 -6.07 26.68 -4.75
C GLN A 134 -5.86 26.86 -3.25
N LEU A 135 -5.99 25.76 -2.50
CA LEU A 135 -5.54 25.73 -1.12
C LEU A 135 -4.01 25.67 -1.12
N THR A 136 -3.37 26.80 -0.84
CA THR A 136 -1.95 26.78 -0.46
C THR A 136 -1.88 26.35 0.99
N MET A 137 -1.47 25.10 1.23
CA MET A 137 -1.15 24.66 2.58
C MET A 137 -0.03 25.56 3.09
N LEU A 138 -0.30 26.35 4.13
CA LEU A 138 0.75 27.08 4.83
C LEU A 138 1.80 26.05 5.28
N PRO A 139 3.09 26.27 5.03
CA PRO A 139 4.10 25.39 5.56
C PRO A 139 3.94 25.39 7.09
N ASN A 140 3.61 24.23 7.66
CA ASN A 140 3.86 24.05 9.08
C ASN A 140 5.36 24.28 9.27
N GLU A 141 5.71 25.37 9.95
CA GLU A 141 7.04 25.60 10.48
C GLU A 141 7.31 24.56 11.57
N GLU A 142 7.62 23.33 11.15
CA GLU A 142 8.39 22.41 11.96
C GLU A 142 9.63 22.03 11.16
N ASN A 143 10.74 22.68 11.54
CA ASN A 143 12.11 22.25 11.27
C ASN A 143 12.36 20.86 11.88
N SER A 144 11.71 19.83 11.34
CA SER A 144 12.19 18.46 11.46
C SER A 144 12.62 18.03 10.08
N THR A 145 13.83 17.48 9.99
CA THR A 145 14.25 16.67 8.84
C THR A 145 13.16 15.64 8.58
N LYS A 146 12.25 15.90 7.63
CA LYS A 146 11.11 15.03 7.34
C LYS A 146 11.63 13.68 6.87
N THR A 147 11.81 12.75 7.80
CA THR A 147 11.99 11.35 7.47
C THR A 147 10.66 10.89 6.88
N ALA A 148 10.61 10.72 5.56
CA ALA A 148 9.49 10.04 4.91
C ALA A 148 9.50 8.58 5.36
N GLY A 149 8.35 8.01 5.69
CA GLY A 149 8.21 6.61 6.10
C GLY A 149 7.08 6.36 7.06
N TYR A 150 6.80 5.08 7.29
CA TYR A 150 6.09 4.61 8.47
C TYR A 150 7.07 4.33 9.62
N VAL A 151 8.28 3.84 9.31
CA VAL A 151 9.29 3.49 10.32
C VAL A 151 10.61 4.25 10.18
N LYS A 152 11.40 4.26 11.27
CA LYS A 152 12.71 4.92 11.35
C LYS A 152 13.78 4.13 10.58
N GLU A 153 14.64 4.84 9.84
CA GLU A 153 15.73 4.28 9.03
C GLU A 153 16.70 3.38 9.79
N ASN A 154 17.02 3.74 11.03
CA ASN A 154 18.05 3.07 11.82
C ASN A 154 17.52 1.85 12.61
N VAL A 155 16.30 1.39 12.32
CA VAL A 155 15.68 0.25 12.99
C VAL A 155 15.62 -0.94 12.04
N ILE A 156 16.06 -2.10 12.53
CA ILE A 156 15.91 -3.38 11.84
C ILE A 156 14.66 -4.06 12.42
N PHE A 157 13.88 -4.69 11.55
CA PHE A 157 12.65 -5.35 11.90
C PHE A 157 12.74 -6.84 11.61
N MET A 158 12.09 -7.60 12.46
CA MET A 158 11.88 -9.03 12.34
C MET A 158 10.40 -9.27 12.11
N ILE A 159 10.08 -10.06 11.10
CA ILE A 159 8.72 -10.26 10.59
C ILE A 159 8.42 -11.76 10.63
N THR A 160 7.32 -12.17 11.23
CA THR A 160 6.91 -13.58 11.30
C THR A 160 6.21 -14.03 10.01
N ASP A 161 5.98 -15.34 9.88
CA ASP A 161 5.23 -15.90 8.75
C ASP A 161 3.81 -15.34 8.64
N GLU A 162 3.21 -14.96 9.76
CA GLU A 162 1.91 -14.33 9.89
C GLU A 162 1.95 -12.79 9.71
N LEU A 163 3.10 -12.23 9.31
CA LEU A 163 3.37 -10.79 9.16
C LEU A 163 3.33 -9.96 10.46
N GLU A 164 3.57 -10.55 11.63
CA GLU A 164 3.77 -9.78 12.85
C GLU A 164 5.14 -9.06 12.79
N VAL A 165 5.15 -7.74 12.99
CA VAL A 165 6.35 -6.91 12.82
C VAL A 165 6.92 -6.48 14.19
N TYR A 166 8.16 -6.85 14.46
CA TYR A 166 8.86 -6.56 15.70
C TYR A 166 10.14 -5.76 15.45
N PRO A 167 10.36 -4.61 16.13
CA PRO A 167 11.67 -3.97 16.11
C PRO A 167 12.67 -4.88 16.85
N THR A 168 13.80 -5.19 16.21
CA THR A 168 14.83 -6.04 16.82
C THR A 168 16.08 -5.24 17.17
N SER A 169 16.75 -5.63 18.26
CA SER A 169 18.13 -5.24 18.50
C SER A 169 19.05 -6.30 17.89
N THR A 170 20.21 -5.88 17.38
CA THR A 170 21.20 -6.77 16.75
C THR A 170 21.54 -7.99 17.63
N ILE A 171 21.47 -7.84 18.95
CA ILE A 171 21.80 -8.89 19.94
C ILE A 171 20.71 -9.97 20.03
N LYS A 172 19.41 -9.61 20.03
CA LYS A 172 18.32 -10.60 20.04
C LYS A 172 18.27 -11.37 18.72
N SER A 173 18.54 -10.69 17.60
CA SER A 173 18.74 -11.35 16.31
C SER A 173 19.89 -12.35 16.40
N ILE A 174 21.10 -11.99 16.85
CA ILE A 174 22.26 -12.92 16.93
C ILE A 174 21.98 -14.17 17.78
N VAL A 175 21.31 -14.03 18.94
CA VAL A 175 20.97 -15.18 19.80
C VAL A 175 19.98 -16.13 19.13
N LEU A 176 19.02 -15.59 18.37
CA LEU A 176 18.05 -16.38 17.61
C LEU A 176 18.69 -17.00 16.35
N LEU A 177 19.56 -16.24 15.66
CA LEU A 177 20.35 -16.66 14.51
C LEU A 177 21.39 -17.74 14.88
N ASN A 178 21.92 -17.76 16.11
CA ASN A 178 22.79 -18.86 16.56
C ASN A 178 22.03 -20.19 16.72
N LYS A 179 20.71 -20.15 16.91
CA LYS A 179 19.84 -21.33 16.97
C LYS A 179 19.25 -21.73 15.60
N LEU A 180 19.23 -20.81 14.64
CA LEU A 180 18.59 -20.99 13.32
C LEU A 180 19.61 -20.80 12.21
N LYS A 181 19.71 -21.73 11.26
CA LYS A 181 20.68 -21.57 10.16
C LYS A 181 20.23 -20.45 9.21
N VAL A 182 20.99 -19.36 9.19
CA VAL A 182 20.74 -18.15 8.39
C VAL A 182 21.43 -18.29 7.03
N LYS A 183 20.70 -18.19 5.91
CA LYS A 183 21.25 -17.74 4.61
C LYS A 183 20.23 -17.77 3.47
N ALA A 184 19.52 -16.67 3.28
CA ALA A 184 19.14 -16.25 1.94
C ALA A 184 18.93 -14.74 1.94
N MET A 185 19.72 -14.02 1.14
CA MET A 185 19.36 -12.68 0.71
C MET A 185 18.45 -12.81 -0.52
N ALA A 186 17.24 -12.30 -0.42
CA ALA A 186 16.34 -12.15 -1.55
C ALA A 186 16.28 -10.68 -1.95
N ASP A 187 16.42 -10.42 -3.25
CA ASP A 187 16.08 -9.12 -3.84
C ASP A 187 14.60 -9.18 -4.22
N LEU A 188 13.77 -8.41 -3.52
CA LEU A 188 12.34 -8.32 -3.81
C LEU A 188 12.10 -7.42 -5.04
N GLU A 189 11.46 -7.95 -6.07
CA GLU A 189 10.96 -7.22 -7.23
C GLU A 189 9.46 -6.89 -7.07
N SER A 190 8.88 -6.19 -8.04
CA SER A 190 7.47 -5.76 -8.00
C SER A 190 6.48 -6.92 -8.01
N ILE A 191 6.85 -8.03 -8.68
CA ILE A 191 6.00 -9.22 -8.79
C ILE A 191 5.92 -9.92 -7.42
N GLU A 192 7.03 -10.10 -6.72
CA GLU A 192 7.00 -10.69 -5.38
C GLU A 192 6.24 -9.84 -4.37
N ALA A 193 6.30 -8.52 -4.49
CA ALA A 193 5.54 -7.63 -3.62
C ALA A 193 4.01 -7.76 -3.84
N LEU A 194 3.55 -8.03 -5.07
CA LEU A 194 2.13 -8.32 -5.34
C LEU A 194 1.74 -9.72 -4.84
N SER A 195 2.61 -10.71 -4.97
CA SER A 195 2.40 -12.03 -4.35
C SER A 195 2.29 -11.94 -2.82
N LEU A 196 3.10 -11.08 -2.20
CA LEU A 196 3.06 -10.82 -0.76
C LEU A 196 1.78 -10.11 -0.33
N LEU A 197 1.35 -9.09 -1.09
CA LEU A 197 0.07 -8.42 -0.88
C LEU A 197 -1.08 -9.43 -0.98
N LYS A 198 -1.10 -10.29 -2.01
CA LYS A 198 -2.11 -11.35 -2.15
C LYS A 198 -2.11 -12.27 -0.93
N ALA A 199 -0.96 -12.83 -0.60
CA ALA A 199 -0.84 -13.79 0.50
C ALA A 199 -1.26 -13.17 1.84
N SER A 200 -0.97 -11.89 2.10
CA SER A 200 -1.42 -11.19 3.31
C SER A 200 -2.94 -11.10 3.49
N LEU A 201 -3.71 -11.21 2.40
CA LEU A 201 -5.17 -11.11 2.42
C LEU A 201 -5.87 -12.46 2.55
N VAL A 202 -5.21 -13.55 2.13
CA VAL A 202 -5.85 -14.86 1.98
C VAL A 202 -5.18 -15.99 2.73
N SER A 203 -3.96 -15.78 3.24
CA SER A 203 -3.16 -16.81 3.89
C SER A 203 -2.81 -16.48 5.34
N LYS A 204 -2.56 -17.53 6.12
CA LYS A 204 -1.96 -17.46 7.45
C LYS A 204 -0.46 -17.73 7.45
N THR A 205 0.10 -18.24 6.35
CA THR A 205 1.51 -18.63 6.21
C THR A 205 2.17 -17.81 5.11
N VAL A 206 2.14 -16.50 5.26
CA VAL A 206 2.37 -15.52 4.20
C VAL A 206 3.80 -15.58 3.66
N LEU A 207 4.80 -15.62 4.53
CA LEU A 207 6.20 -15.67 4.10
C LEU A 207 6.54 -17.02 3.46
N ASN A 208 5.99 -18.13 3.98
CA ASN A 208 6.20 -19.45 3.40
C ASN A 208 5.54 -19.58 2.01
N ASP A 209 4.34 -19.03 1.83
CA ASP A 209 3.65 -19.06 0.54
C ASP A 209 4.42 -18.33 -0.56
N VAL A 210 5.13 -17.26 -0.20
CA VAL A 210 5.90 -16.44 -1.15
C VAL A 210 7.35 -16.92 -1.28
N PHE A 211 8.04 -17.18 -0.16
CA PHE A 211 9.51 -17.30 -0.13
C PHE A 211 10.04 -18.71 0.03
N LYS A 212 9.22 -19.72 0.36
CA LYS A 212 9.71 -21.09 0.60
C LYS A 212 10.42 -21.69 -0.62
N SER A 213 9.93 -21.41 -1.83
CA SER A 213 10.56 -21.85 -3.08
C SER A 213 11.98 -21.30 -3.28
N TYR A 214 12.22 -20.04 -2.90
CA TYR A 214 13.53 -19.38 -2.99
C TYR A 214 14.56 -20.04 -2.07
N VAL A 215 14.10 -20.59 -0.94
CA VAL A 215 14.93 -21.30 0.02
C VAL A 215 15.29 -22.70 -0.51
N SER A 216 14.32 -23.42 -1.08
CA SER A 216 14.51 -24.78 -1.61
C SER A 216 15.41 -24.85 -2.85
N GLN A 217 15.53 -23.78 -3.63
CA GLN A 217 16.38 -23.74 -4.83
C GLN A 217 17.87 -23.49 -4.53
N ARG A 218 18.22 -22.99 -3.34
CA ARG A 218 19.60 -22.65 -2.94
C ARG A 218 20.24 -23.63 -1.96
N SER A 219 19.59 -24.77 -1.71
CA SER A 219 20.06 -25.81 -0.79
C SER A 219 20.93 -26.91 -1.41
N PHE A 220 21.40 -26.74 -2.65
CA PHE A 220 22.40 -27.60 -3.30
C PHE A 220 23.72 -26.85 -3.50
#